data_AF-A0A3Q9IFG9-F1
#
_entry.id   AF-A0A3Q9IFG9-F1
#
_cell.length_a   1.000
_cell.length_b   1.000
_cell.length_c   1.000
_cell.angle_alpha   90.00
_cell.angle_beta   90.00
_cell.angle_gamma   90.00
#
_symmetry.space_group_name_H-M   'P 1'
#
loop_
_entity.id
_entity.type
_entity.pdbx_description
1 polymer ?
#
loop_
_entity_poly.entity_id
_entity_poly.type
_entity_poly.pdbx_seq_one_letter_code
_entity_poly.pdbx_strand_id
1 'polypeptide(L)'
;MLIVGAQIVARHDRAEQTRRDLTWRRLAGPSCPPLDPKVFRAMTRYPQATPYDDVLYRRFGGAMTCTHLVDRINGAKVRYQVCKFSAPEYLAVAQGGAERFYDLSNGRSAAVTVNGGQVRCVAIAPFAMK
;
A
#
# COMPACT_ATOMS: atom_id res chain seq x y z
N MET A 1 -14.82 -20.15 -34.70
CA MET A 1 -14.88 -18.67 -34.69
C MET A 1 -14.82 -18.15 -33.25
N LEU A 2 -13.74 -18.44 -32.49
CA LEU A 2 -13.60 -18.15 -31.04
C LEU A 2 -12.36 -17.28 -30.70
N ILE A 3 -11.55 -16.94 -31.71
CA ILE A 3 -10.22 -16.33 -31.53
C ILE A 3 -10.35 -14.82 -31.24
N VAL A 4 -11.40 -14.16 -31.74
CA VAL A 4 -11.57 -12.70 -31.62
C VAL A 4 -11.92 -12.28 -30.18
N GLY A 5 -12.78 -13.04 -29.49
CA GLY A 5 -13.19 -12.71 -28.11
C GLY A 5 -12.03 -12.79 -27.10
N ALA A 6 -11.22 -13.84 -27.18
CA ALA A 6 -10.06 -14.02 -26.29
C ALA A 6 -9.00 -12.92 -26.46
N GLN A 7 -8.80 -12.44 -27.69
CA GLN A 7 -7.86 -11.35 -27.97
C GLN A 7 -8.34 -9.98 -27.44
N ILE A 8 -9.65 -9.74 -27.45
CA ILE A 8 -10.24 -8.50 -26.92
C ILE A 8 -10.13 -8.47 -25.38
N VAL A 9 -10.48 -9.57 -24.71
CA VAL A 9 -10.37 -9.71 -23.24
C VAL A 9 -8.91 -9.52 -22.80
N ALA A 10 -7.95 -10.19 -23.45
CA ALA A 10 -6.54 -10.08 -23.10
C ALA A 10 -5.95 -8.66 -23.29
N ARG A 11 -6.48 -7.88 -24.25
CA ARG A 11 -6.08 -6.47 -24.45
C ARG A 11 -6.68 -5.57 -23.37
N HIS A 12 -7.94 -5.80 -23.02
CA HIS A 12 -8.62 -5.07 -21.96
C HIS A 12 -7.93 -5.31 -20.60
N ASP A 13 -7.66 -6.56 -20.26
CA ASP A 13 -6.96 -6.94 -19.03
C ASP A 13 -5.57 -6.29 -18.94
N ARG A 14 -4.81 -6.29 -20.05
CA ARG A 14 -3.50 -5.59 -20.09
C ARG A 14 -3.63 -4.08 -19.95
N ALA A 15 -4.64 -3.46 -20.56
CA ALA A 15 -4.85 -2.02 -20.47
C ALA A 15 -5.27 -1.62 -19.04
N GLU A 16 -6.14 -2.40 -18.41
CA GLU A 16 -6.50 -2.20 -17.01
C GLU A 16 -5.32 -2.45 -16.07
N GLN A 17 -4.54 -3.50 -16.31
CA GLN A 17 -3.36 -3.82 -15.51
C GLN A 17 -2.29 -2.74 -15.68
N THR A 18 -2.09 -2.23 -16.88
CA THR A 18 -1.21 -1.07 -17.13
C THR A 18 -1.72 0.19 -16.43
N ARG A 19 -3.04 0.47 -16.45
CA ARG A 19 -3.63 1.58 -15.68
C ARG A 19 -3.46 1.42 -14.18
N ARG A 20 -3.66 0.20 -13.66
CA ARG A 20 -3.41 -0.14 -12.25
C ARG A 20 -1.94 0.09 -11.92
N ASP A 21 -1.02 -0.49 -12.69
CA ASP A 21 0.43 -0.36 -12.53
C ASP A 21 0.90 1.10 -12.59
N LEU A 22 0.32 1.93 -13.48
CA LEU A 22 0.62 3.37 -13.56
C LEU A 22 0.08 4.14 -12.35
N THR A 23 -1.12 3.80 -11.86
CA THR A 23 -1.70 4.39 -10.64
C THR A 23 -0.84 4.07 -9.42
N TRP A 24 -0.21 2.90 -9.39
CA TRP A 24 0.65 2.46 -8.29
C TRP A 24 2.10 2.92 -8.40
N ARG A 25 2.68 2.96 -9.60
CA ARG A 25 4.00 3.56 -9.85
C ARG A 25 4.00 5.07 -9.56
N ARG A 26 2.86 5.72 -9.78
CA ARG A 26 2.63 7.13 -9.45
C ARG A 26 2.07 7.30 -8.03
N LEU A 27 2.54 6.49 -7.07
CA LEU A 27 2.47 6.76 -5.63
C LEU A 27 3.38 7.97 -5.28
N ALA A 28 3.03 9.11 -5.88
CA ALA A 28 3.58 10.43 -5.64
C ALA A 28 2.67 11.08 -4.60
N GLY A 29 3.13 11.04 -3.35
CA GLY A 29 2.48 11.66 -2.23
C GLY A 29 3.54 11.97 -1.17
N PRO A 30 3.26 12.87 -0.22
CA PRO A 30 4.17 13.10 0.88
C PRO A 30 4.37 11.80 1.66
N SER A 31 5.58 11.61 2.21
CA SER A 31 5.83 10.54 3.17
C SER A 31 4.81 10.63 4.30
N CYS A 32 4.32 9.48 4.75
CA CYS A 32 3.43 9.44 5.90
C CYS A 32 4.13 10.07 7.12
N PRO A 33 3.45 10.96 7.87
CA PRO A 33 4.00 11.51 9.10
C PRO A 33 4.37 10.38 10.07
N PRO A 34 5.54 10.44 10.72
CA PRO A 34 5.90 9.46 11.74
C PRO A 34 5.01 9.64 12.98
N LEU A 35 4.74 8.54 13.67
CA LEU A 35 4.02 8.51 14.95
C LEU A 35 4.95 8.03 16.07
N ASP A 36 4.86 8.63 17.25
CA ASP A 36 5.53 8.10 18.44
C ASP A 36 4.94 6.71 18.78
N PRO A 37 5.77 5.65 18.88
CA PRO A 37 5.30 4.32 19.28
C PRO A 37 4.49 4.29 20.57
N LYS A 38 4.74 5.21 21.52
CA LYS A 38 3.99 5.32 22.77
C LYS A 38 2.53 5.69 22.51
N VAL A 39 2.26 6.59 21.57
CA VAL A 39 0.88 6.97 21.20
C VAL A 39 0.15 5.77 20.62
N PHE A 40 0.80 5.03 19.70
CA PHE A 40 0.20 3.83 19.12
C PHE A 40 -0.11 2.76 20.18
N ARG A 41 0.79 2.57 21.14
CA ARG A 41 0.65 1.56 22.22
C ARG A 41 -0.29 1.99 23.34
N ALA A 42 -0.53 3.29 23.50
CA ALA A 42 -1.44 3.83 24.51
C ALA A 42 -2.92 3.76 24.08
N MET A 43 -3.20 3.37 22.83
CA MET A 43 -4.57 3.22 22.35
C MET A 43 -5.34 2.19 23.18
N THR A 44 -6.54 2.57 23.62
CA THR A 44 -7.42 1.70 24.42
C THR A 44 -8.02 0.56 23.61
N ARG A 45 -8.20 0.79 22.31
CA ARG A 45 -8.65 -0.22 21.35
C ARG A 45 -7.46 -1.02 20.82
N TYR A 46 -7.71 -2.28 20.44
CA TYR A 46 -6.69 -3.12 19.80
C TYR A 46 -6.62 -2.83 18.29
N PRO A 47 -5.41 -2.79 17.70
CA PRO A 47 -5.28 -2.61 16.27
C PRO A 47 -5.65 -3.89 15.52
N GLN A 48 -6.18 -3.73 14.31
CA GLN A 48 -6.35 -4.85 13.39
C GLN A 48 -4.98 -5.26 12.84
N ALA A 49 -4.56 -6.49 13.19
CA ALA A 49 -3.33 -7.08 12.71
C ALA A 49 -3.59 -7.89 11.43
N THR A 50 -2.75 -7.71 10.42
CA THR A 50 -2.86 -8.41 9.14
C THR A 50 -1.45 -8.73 8.64
N PRO A 51 -1.02 -10.01 8.68
CA PRO A 51 0.24 -10.41 8.07
C PRO A 51 0.10 -10.41 6.54
N TYR A 52 1.16 -10.03 5.85
CA TYR A 52 1.30 -10.15 4.40
C TYR A 52 2.78 -10.37 4.06
N ASP A 53 3.08 -11.53 3.48
CA ASP A 53 4.45 -12.06 3.35
C ASP A 53 5.19 -12.05 4.70
N ASP A 54 6.37 -11.43 4.75
CA ASP A 54 7.23 -11.28 5.93
C ASP A 54 6.93 -10.01 6.75
N VAL A 55 5.84 -9.30 6.42
CA VAL A 55 5.48 -8.02 7.02
C VAL A 55 4.19 -8.12 7.83
N LEU A 56 4.22 -7.63 9.06
CA LEU A 56 3.03 -7.52 9.89
C LEU A 56 2.54 -6.07 9.92
N TYR A 57 1.33 -5.87 9.41
CA TYR A 57 0.64 -4.59 9.43
C TYR A 57 -0.33 -4.54 10.61
N ARG A 58 -0.27 -3.48 11.41
CA ARG A 58 -1.25 -3.22 12.47
C ARG A 58 -1.87 -1.85 12.26
N ARG A 59 -3.19 -1.77 12.16
CA ARG A 59 -3.88 -0.51 11.85
C ARG A 59 -5.07 -0.25 12.75
N PHE A 60 -5.41 1.02 12.87
CA PHE A 60 -6.57 1.49 13.60
C PHE A 60 -7.62 2.04 12.63
N GLY A 61 -8.58 1.20 12.23
CA GLY A 61 -9.60 1.56 11.24
C GLY A 61 -9.12 1.43 9.79
N GLY A 62 -10.05 1.69 8.86
CA GLY A 62 -9.83 1.55 7.43
C GLY A 62 -9.70 0.10 6.94
N ALA A 63 -9.91 -0.08 5.64
CA ALA A 63 -9.65 -1.33 4.96
C ALA A 63 -8.19 -1.40 4.50
N MET A 64 -7.67 -2.62 4.37
CA MET A 64 -6.34 -2.91 3.83
C MET A 64 -6.48 -3.84 2.62
N THR A 65 -5.79 -3.51 1.53
CA THR A 65 -5.76 -4.34 0.32
C THR A 65 -4.34 -4.41 -0.18
N CYS A 66 -3.81 -5.63 -0.33
CA CYS A 66 -2.43 -5.85 -0.75
C CYS A 66 -2.36 -6.57 -2.09
N THR A 67 -1.28 -6.31 -2.81
CA THR A 67 -0.90 -7.03 -4.04
C THR A 67 0.61 -6.96 -4.21
N HIS A 68 1.14 -7.71 -5.16
CA HIS A 68 2.50 -7.56 -5.63
C HIS A 68 2.52 -6.77 -6.92
N LEU A 69 3.50 -5.87 -7.03
CA LEU A 69 3.84 -5.21 -8.27
C LEU A 69 5.16 -5.76 -8.78
N VAL A 70 5.31 -5.66 -10.10
CA VAL A 70 6.53 -6.03 -10.79
C VAL A 70 6.98 -4.81 -11.59
N ASP A 71 8.16 -4.31 -11.27
CA ASP A 71 8.72 -3.11 -11.88
C ASP A 71 10.11 -3.38 -12.45
N ARG A 72 10.65 -2.47 -13.26
CA ARG A 72 12.05 -2.44 -13.64
C ARG A 72 12.72 -1.28 -12.90
N ILE A 73 13.48 -1.60 -11.86
CA ILE A 73 14.28 -0.63 -11.10
C ILE A 73 15.73 -0.83 -11.51
N ASN A 74 16.37 0.22 -12.05
CA ASN A 74 17.74 0.15 -12.59
C ASN A 74 17.94 -0.97 -13.61
N GLY A 75 16.94 -1.21 -14.49
CA GLY A 75 16.99 -2.24 -15.53
C GLY A 75 16.68 -3.67 -15.05
N ALA A 76 16.73 -3.93 -13.74
CA ALA A 76 16.39 -5.24 -13.17
C ALA A 76 14.90 -5.36 -12.86
N LYS A 77 14.32 -6.54 -13.14
CA LYS A 77 12.92 -6.84 -12.79
C LYS A 77 12.83 -7.07 -11.27
N VAL A 78 12.12 -6.20 -10.57
CA VAL A 78 11.93 -6.24 -9.12
C VAL A 78 10.46 -6.51 -8.82
N ARG A 79 10.18 -7.54 -8.02
CA ARG A 79 8.85 -7.81 -7.47
C ARG A 79 8.82 -7.29 -6.04
N TYR A 80 7.84 -6.46 -5.70
CA TYR A 80 7.68 -5.91 -4.36
C TYR A 80 6.20 -5.86 -3.97
N GLN A 81 5.93 -5.93 -2.67
CA GLN A 81 4.56 -5.81 -2.16
C GLN A 81 4.14 -4.35 -2.08
N VAL A 82 2.86 -4.11 -2.32
CA VAL A 82 2.18 -2.86 -2.06
C VAL A 82 0.87 -3.13 -1.34
N CYS A 83 0.63 -2.39 -0.26
CA CYS A 83 -0.63 -2.44 0.49
C CYS A 83 -1.26 -1.04 0.52
N LYS A 84 -2.51 -0.93 0.09
CA LYS A 84 -3.35 0.27 0.21
C LYS A 84 -4.16 0.23 1.49
N PHE A 85 -4.34 1.40 2.08
CA PHE A 85 -5.15 1.64 3.26
C PHE A 85 -6.14 2.77 2.96
N SER A 86 -7.43 2.53 3.18
CA SER A 86 -8.47 3.49 2.77
C SER A 86 -8.54 4.73 3.68
N ALA A 87 -8.50 4.55 4.99
CA ALA A 87 -8.48 5.65 5.97
C ALA A 87 -8.10 5.10 7.36
N PRO A 88 -6.86 4.59 7.54
CA PRO A 88 -6.40 4.21 8.86
C PRO A 88 -6.15 5.47 9.70
N GLU A 89 -6.43 5.43 11.00
CA GLU A 89 -6.05 6.51 11.93
C GLU A 89 -4.55 6.42 12.22
N TYR A 90 -4.08 5.25 12.64
CA TYR A 90 -2.66 4.96 12.80
C TYR A 90 -2.29 3.64 12.14
N LEU A 91 -1.03 3.54 11.72
CA LEU A 91 -0.49 2.37 11.06
C LEU A 91 0.89 2.03 11.64
N ALA A 92 1.09 0.77 12.00
CA ALA A 92 2.38 0.20 12.30
C ALA A 92 2.74 -0.88 11.26
N VAL A 93 3.99 -0.86 10.81
CA VAL A 93 4.54 -1.82 9.85
C VAL A 93 5.77 -2.45 10.46
N ALA A 94 5.70 -3.75 10.73
CA ALA A 94 6.80 -4.53 11.30
C ALA A 94 7.41 -5.44 10.24
N GLN A 95 8.74 -5.37 10.07
CA GLN A 95 9.49 -6.23 9.17
C GLN A 95 10.90 -6.45 9.74
N GLY A 96 11.37 -7.70 9.77
CA GLY A 96 12.74 -8.02 10.18
C GLY A 96 13.11 -7.51 11.59
N GLY A 97 12.14 -7.50 12.52
CA GLY A 97 12.32 -6.99 13.88
C GLY A 97 12.25 -5.45 14.04
N ALA A 98 12.21 -4.70 12.95
CA ALA A 98 12.02 -3.26 12.97
C ALA A 98 10.54 -2.89 12.83
N GLU A 99 10.07 -1.93 13.62
CA GLU A 99 8.71 -1.37 13.52
C GLU A 99 8.76 0.10 13.11
N ARG A 100 7.90 0.48 12.17
CA ARG A 100 7.67 1.88 11.77
C ARG A 100 6.22 2.25 12.05
N PHE A 101 6.00 3.43 12.58
CA PHE A 101 4.70 3.93 13.00
C PHE A 101 4.36 5.21 12.26
N TYR A 102 3.10 5.33 11.83
CA TYR A 102 2.62 6.43 11.01
C TYR A 102 1.31 7.02 11.54
N ASP A 103 1.23 8.34 11.51
CA ASP A 103 0.03 9.11 11.81
C ASP A 103 -0.74 9.45 10.53
N LEU A 104 -1.97 8.94 10.44
CA LEU A 104 -2.89 9.10 9.33
C LEU A 104 -4.26 9.61 9.82
N SER A 105 -4.33 10.13 11.05
CA SER A 105 -5.54 10.55 11.76
C SER A 105 -6.36 11.63 11.05
N ASN A 106 -5.74 12.38 10.13
CA ASN A 106 -6.40 13.38 9.28
C ASN A 106 -7.17 12.79 8.08
N GLY A 107 -7.62 11.53 8.18
CA GLY A 107 -8.46 10.88 7.18
C GLY A 107 -7.75 10.57 5.86
N ARG A 108 -6.41 10.51 5.87
CA ARG A 108 -5.64 10.21 4.67
C ARG A 108 -5.66 8.72 4.38
N SER A 109 -5.90 8.36 3.12
CA SER A 109 -5.53 7.05 2.61
C SER A 109 -4.00 6.93 2.60
N ALA A 110 -3.47 5.71 2.58
CA ALA A 110 -2.04 5.50 2.44
C ALA A 110 -1.73 4.31 1.54
N ALA A 111 -0.53 4.29 0.99
CA ALA A 111 0.05 3.08 0.43
C ALA A 111 1.41 2.83 1.06
N VAL A 112 1.65 1.57 1.41
CA VAL A 112 2.95 1.10 1.88
C VAL A 112 3.53 0.16 0.85
N THR A 113 4.71 0.48 0.38
CA THR A 113 5.54 -0.42 -0.44
C THR A 113 6.66 -0.98 0.41
N VAL A 114 6.94 -2.27 0.26
CA VAL A 114 8.09 -2.91 0.91
C VAL A 114 8.94 -3.59 -0.15
N ASN A 115 10.18 -3.13 -0.30
CA ASN A 115 11.13 -3.61 -1.29
C ASN A 115 12.49 -3.83 -0.63
N GLY A 116 12.98 -5.07 -0.63
CA GLY A 116 14.30 -5.40 -0.06
C GLY A 116 14.49 -4.97 1.40
N GLY A 117 13.46 -5.09 2.24
CA GLY A 117 13.49 -4.63 3.64
C GLY A 117 13.24 -3.13 3.84
N GLN A 118 13.17 -2.35 2.76
CA GLN A 118 12.87 -0.92 2.82
C GLN A 118 11.35 -0.72 2.78
N VAL A 119 10.82 -0.24 3.90
CA VAL A 119 9.41 0.17 4.01
C VAL A 119 9.28 1.64 3.65
N ARG A 120 8.43 1.94 2.67
CA ARG A 120 8.07 3.32 2.29
C ARG A 120 6.56 3.49 2.39
N CYS A 121 6.13 4.45 3.19
CA CYS A 121 4.73 4.85 3.33
C CYS A 121 4.51 6.19 2.64
N VAL A 122 3.51 6.26 1.77
CA VAL A 122 3.05 7.51 1.18
C VAL A 122 1.60 7.77 1.54
N ALA A 123 1.31 9.01 1.92
CA ALA A 123 -0.07 9.42 2.13
C ALA A 123 -0.70 9.78 0.78
N ILE A 124 -1.92 9.31 0.58
CA ILE A 124 -2.74 9.59 -0.59
C ILE A 124 -3.81 10.58 -0.13
N ALA A 125 -3.85 11.76 -0.76
CA ALA A 125 -4.85 12.76 -0.44
C ALA A 125 -6.26 12.19 -0.62
N PRO A 126 -7.23 12.58 0.21
CA PRO A 126 -8.62 12.21 0.00
C PRO A 126 -9.07 12.67 -1.39
N PHE A 127 -9.92 11.87 -2.02
CA PHE A 127 -10.52 12.24 -3.30
C PHE A 127 -11.41 13.48 -3.09
N ALA A 128 -11.01 14.62 -3.67
CA ALA A 128 -11.84 15.81 -3.71
C ALA A 128 -12.69 15.77 -4.98
N MET A 129 -14.00 15.56 -4.82
CA MET A 129 -14.97 15.75 -5.89
C MET A 129 -15.17 17.27 -6.04
N LYS A 130 -14.71 17.83 -7.16
CA LYS A 130 -15.03 19.22 -7.54
C LYS A 130 -16.38 19.27 -8.22
#